data_AF-A0A267GH67-F1
#
_entry.id   AF-A0A267GH67-F1
#
_cell.length_a   1.000
_cell.length_b   1.000
_cell.length_c   1.000
_cell.angle_alpha   90.00
_cell.angle_beta   90.00
_cell.angle_gamma   90.00
#
_symmetry.space_group_name_H-M   'P 1'
#
loop_
_entity.id
_entity.type
_entity.pdbx_description
1 polymer ?
#
loop_
_entity_poly.entity_id
_entity_poly.type
_entity_poly.pdbx_seq_one_letter_code
_entity_poly.pdbx_strand_id
1 'polypeptide(L)'
;GLPRHYGCVIAVGSAGVLVNIGLAAAVVAARRRHQIKFPNMHQPDAPDFNWAVQVHLDYSSEAAFFYFTLLTGGLDSPRLAALAGLAFLLSRSVARQQAAARARTAQAVGKREQVFSQNFSAELGTGEWSQFSWITFGIMLYTSCASAVSLLRQ
;
A
#
# COMPACT_ATOMS: atom_id res chain seq x y z
N GLY A 1 -8.31 -33.81 30.86
CA GLY A 1 -7.74 -34.10 29.52
C GLY A 1 -8.07 -32.94 28.58
N LEU A 2 -7.30 -32.74 27.51
CA LEU A 2 -7.55 -31.66 26.54
C LEU A 2 -8.88 -31.85 25.79
N PRO A 3 -9.60 -30.77 25.45
CA PRO A 3 -10.85 -30.85 24.69
C PRO A 3 -10.66 -31.52 23.32
N ARG A 4 -11.67 -32.26 22.85
CA ARG A 4 -11.69 -32.82 21.50
C ARG A 4 -11.57 -31.65 20.51
N HIS A 5 -10.65 -31.72 19.54
CA HIS A 5 -10.34 -30.68 18.52
C HIS A 5 -9.47 -29.50 18.98
N TYR A 6 -8.88 -29.55 20.18
CA TYR A 6 -7.93 -28.51 20.63
C TYR A 6 -6.69 -28.40 19.71
N GLY A 7 -6.36 -29.46 18.96
CA GLY A 7 -5.31 -29.42 17.95
C GLY A 7 -5.53 -28.36 16.86
N CYS A 8 -6.77 -28.01 16.52
CA CYS A 8 -7.07 -26.92 15.59
C CYS A 8 -6.64 -25.55 16.15
N VAL A 9 -6.81 -25.33 17.45
CA VAL A 9 -6.39 -24.10 18.14
C VAL A 9 -4.86 -23.96 18.07
N ILE A 10 -4.14 -25.05 18.32
CA ILE A 10 -2.67 -25.09 18.22
C ILE A 10 -2.20 -24.86 16.78
N ALA A 11 -2.88 -25.45 15.79
CA ALA A 11 -2.57 -25.22 14.37
C ALA A 11 -2.74 -23.74 13.98
N VAL A 12 -3.82 -23.11 14.44
CA VAL A 12 -4.07 -21.67 14.22
C VAL A 12 -3.03 -20.80 14.94
N GLY A 13 -2.68 -21.12 16.18
CA GLY A 13 -1.60 -20.44 16.89
C GLY A 13 -0.26 -20.55 16.15
N SER A 14 0.07 -21.74 15.66
CA SER A 14 1.28 -21.99 14.85
C SER A 14 1.26 -21.20 13.54
N ALA A 15 0.11 -21.11 12.88
CA ALA A 15 -0.05 -20.28 11.69
C ALA A 15 0.17 -18.79 11.99
N GLY A 16 -0.23 -18.30 13.16
CA GLY A 16 0.08 -16.94 13.62
C GLY A 16 1.57 -16.64 13.68
N VAL A 17 2.37 -17.59 14.18
CA VAL A 17 3.84 -17.46 14.22
C VAL A 17 4.41 -17.34 12.81
N LEU A 18 3.91 -18.15 11.87
CA LEU A 18 4.32 -18.09 10.46
C LEU A 18 3.93 -16.75 9.80
N VAL A 19 2.77 -16.20 10.13
CA VAL A 19 2.37 -14.85 9.69
C VAL A 19 3.35 -13.81 10.22
N ASN A 20 3.75 -13.88 11.49
CA ASN A 20 4.71 -12.94 12.07
C ASN A 20 6.08 -12.99 11.38
N ILE A 21 6.61 -14.20 11.16
CA ILE A 21 7.87 -14.41 10.42
C ILE A 21 7.74 -13.83 9.01
N GLY A 22 6.58 -14.04 8.39
CA GLY A 22 6.26 -13.49 7.09
C GLY A 22 6.29 -11.96 7.02
N LEU A 23 5.70 -11.29 8.01
CA LEU A 23 5.72 -9.84 8.12
C LEU A 23 7.15 -9.32 8.34
N ALA A 24 7.92 -9.95 9.22
CA ALA A 24 9.32 -9.63 9.44
C ALA A 24 10.15 -9.77 8.14
N ALA A 25 9.93 -10.84 7.38
CA ALA A 25 10.59 -11.05 6.09
C ALA A 25 10.23 -9.96 5.07
N ALA A 26 9.00 -9.45 5.08
CA ALA A 26 8.60 -8.33 4.23
C ALA A 26 9.33 -7.03 4.58
N VAL A 27 9.51 -6.74 5.89
CA VAL A 27 10.33 -5.61 6.37
C VAL A 27 11.77 -5.73 5.88
N VAL A 28 12.39 -6.91 6.02
CA VAL A 28 13.76 -7.15 5.57
C VAL A 28 13.87 -7.02 4.05
N ALA A 29 12.90 -7.53 3.29
CA ALA A 29 12.88 -7.41 1.84
C ALA A 29 12.76 -5.94 1.40
N ALA A 30 11.86 -5.17 2.02
CA ALA A 30 11.70 -3.73 1.75
C ALA A 30 12.97 -2.95 2.12
N ARG A 31 13.57 -3.25 3.27
CA ARG A 31 14.84 -2.65 3.71
C ARG A 31 15.96 -2.89 2.70
N ARG A 32 16.07 -4.11 2.17
CA ARG A 32 17.08 -4.44 1.15
C ARG A 32 16.86 -3.69 -0.16
N ARG A 33 15.61 -3.49 -0.58
CA ARG A 33 15.26 -2.75 -1.81
C ARG A 33 15.68 -1.28 -1.74
N HIS A 34 15.48 -0.64 -0.59
CA HIS A 34 15.79 0.78 -0.39
C HIS A 34 17.17 1.03 0.26
N GLN A 35 17.99 -0.01 0.46
CA GLN A 35 19.32 0.06 1.05
C GLN A 35 19.38 0.83 2.39
N ILE A 36 18.34 0.70 3.20
CA ILE A 36 18.19 1.47 4.45
C ILE A 36 19.15 0.91 5.50
N LYS A 37 20.08 1.74 5.99
CA LYS A 37 21.03 1.37 7.04
C LYS A 37 20.35 1.32 8.41
N PHE A 38 20.73 0.34 9.23
CA PHE A 38 20.38 0.32 10.66
C PHE A 38 21.02 1.57 11.33
N PRO A 39 20.37 2.29 12.26
CA PRO A 39 19.12 1.97 12.99
C PRO A 39 17.83 2.59 12.42
N ASN A 40 17.82 3.08 11.18
CA ASN A 40 16.67 3.82 10.68
C ASN A 40 15.43 2.91 10.52
N MET A 41 14.34 3.27 11.20
CA MET A 41 13.06 2.55 11.18
C MET A 41 11.98 3.28 10.37
N HIS A 42 12.22 4.55 10.03
CA HIS A 42 11.33 5.36 9.22
C HIS A 42 12.17 6.13 8.20
N GLN A 43 11.75 6.09 6.93
CA GLN A 43 12.39 6.86 5.87
C GLN A 43 11.32 7.50 4.96
N PRO A 44 11.27 8.84 4.83
CA PRO A 44 10.25 9.54 4.04
C PRO A 44 10.20 9.05 2.57
N ASP A 45 11.35 8.74 2.00
CA ASP A 45 11.50 8.34 0.59
C ASP A 45 11.12 6.87 0.32
N ALA A 46 10.74 6.12 1.36
CA ALA A 46 10.40 4.70 1.26
C ALA A 46 9.08 4.39 1.99
N PRO A 47 7.93 4.86 1.46
CA PRO A 47 6.62 4.65 2.09
C PRO A 47 6.27 3.17 2.25
N ASP A 48 6.68 2.31 1.31
CA ASP A 48 6.46 0.86 1.38
C ASP A 48 7.20 0.21 2.56
N PHE A 49 8.41 0.69 2.88
CA PHE A 49 9.19 0.20 4.03
C PHE A 49 8.52 0.63 5.34
N ASN A 50 8.13 1.90 5.46
CA ASN A 50 7.47 2.42 6.66
C ASN A 50 6.18 1.66 6.95
N TRP A 51 5.37 1.42 5.91
CA TRP A 51 4.14 0.67 6.02
C TRP A 51 4.40 -0.78 6.46
N ALA A 52 5.41 -1.45 5.90
CA ALA A 52 5.77 -2.81 6.28
C ALA A 52 6.22 -2.90 7.75
N VAL A 53 7.03 -1.92 8.20
CA VAL A 53 7.46 -1.81 9.61
C VAL A 53 6.26 -1.60 10.52
N GLN A 54 5.38 -0.66 10.18
CA GLN A 54 4.18 -0.36 10.96
C GLN A 54 3.30 -1.60 11.13
N VAL A 55 2.96 -2.29 10.04
CA VAL A 55 2.10 -3.49 10.13
C VAL A 55 2.73 -4.61 10.93
N HIS A 56 4.06 -4.79 10.85
CA HIS A 56 4.75 -5.78 11.67
C HIS A 56 4.70 -5.43 13.16
N LEU A 57 4.88 -4.15 13.51
CA LEU A 57 4.81 -3.67 14.90
C LEU A 57 3.38 -3.71 15.46
N ASP A 58 2.39 -3.32 14.67
CA ASP A 58 0.97 -3.40 15.04
C ASP A 58 0.60 -4.86 15.35
N TYR A 59 0.97 -5.79 14.46
CA TYR A 59 0.74 -7.22 14.69
C TYR A 59 1.47 -7.72 15.93
N SER A 60 2.74 -7.35 16.12
CA SER A 60 3.53 -7.79 17.27
C SER A 60 2.95 -7.31 18.60
N SER A 61 2.35 -6.13 18.61
CA SER A 61 1.69 -5.55 19.79
C SER A 61 0.37 -6.25 20.10
N GLU A 62 -0.41 -6.61 19.07
CA GLU A 62 -1.68 -7.33 19.21
C GLU A 62 -1.50 -8.85 19.48
N ALA A 63 -0.36 -9.42 19.07
CA ALA A 63 -0.12 -10.86 19.09
C ALA A 63 -0.28 -11.48 20.49
N ALA A 64 0.16 -10.81 21.54
CA ALA A 64 0.04 -11.31 22.91
C ALA A 64 -1.43 -11.52 23.31
N PHE A 65 -2.28 -10.52 23.06
CA PHE A 65 -3.72 -10.60 23.34
C PHE A 65 -4.41 -11.65 22.46
N PHE A 66 -4.00 -11.75 21.18
CA PHE A 66 -4.48 -12.77 20.27
C PHE A 66 -4.20 -14.19 20.79
N TYR A 67 -2.95 -14.51 21.12
CA TYR A 67 -2.59 -15.85 21.60
C TYR A 67 -3.24 -16.18 22.94
N PHE A 68 -3.28 -15.20 23.86
CA PHE A 68 -3.95 -15.39 25.15
C PHE A 68 -5.43 -15.74 24.96
N THR A 69 -6.15 -14.98 24.15
CA THR A 69 -7.58 -15.18 23.89
C THR A 69 -7.83 -16.48 23.12
N LEU A 70 -6.97 -16.81 22.15
CA LEU A 70 -7.06 -18.04 21.36
C LEU A 70 -6.89 -19.29 22.24
N LEU A 71 -5.88 -19.30 23.12
CA LEU A 71 -5.58 -20.43 24.00
C LEU A 71 -6.62 -20.58 25.11
N THR A 72 -7.00 -19.49 25.77
CA THR A 72 -7.98 -19.51 26.86
C THR A 72 -9.39 -19.76 26.35
N GLY A 73 -9.85 -19.08 25.29
CA GLY A 73 -11.14 -19.31 24.66
C GLY A 73 -11.23 -20.68 23.98
N GLY A 74 -10.10 -21.22 23.52
CA GLY A 74 -10.02 -22.56 22.97
C GLY A 74 -10.26 -23.68 23.99
N LEU A 75 -10.10 -23.42 25.29
CA LEU A 75 -10.33 -24.43 26.33
C LEU A 75 -11.81 -24.75 26.48
N ASP A 76 -12.66 -23.74 26.36
CA ASP A 76 -14.12 -23.88 26.47
C ASP A 76 -14.76 -24.23 25.11
N SER A 77 -14.37 -23.51 24.05
CA SER A 77 -14.96 -23.66 22.72
C SER A 77 -13.90 -23.73 21.61
N PRO A 78 -13.21 -24.88 21.42
CA PRO A 78 -12.06 -25.00 20.52
C PRO A 78 -12.37 -24.69 19.04
N ARG A 79 -13.58 -25.01 18.56
CA ARG A 79 -13.98 -24.77 17.16
C ARG A 79 -14.21 -23.28 16.87
N LEU A 80 -14.92 -22.60 17.77
CA LEU A 80 -15.19 -21.16 17.63
C LEU A 80 -13.91 -20.34 17.75
N ALA A 81 -13.05 -20.68 18.72
CA ALA A 81 -11.75 -20.06 18.88
C ALA A 81 -10.88 -20.23 17.63
N ALA A 82 -10.83 -21.43 17.04
CA ALA A 82 -10.07 -21.67 15.81
C ALA A 82 -10.61 -20.89 14.60
N LEU A 83 -11.94 -20.80 14.44
CA LEU A 83 -12.54 -20.01 13.35
C LEU A 83 -12.29 -18.50 13.51
N ALA A 84 -12.47 -17.97 14.72
CA ALA A 84 -12.17 -16.57 15.02
C ALA A 84 -10.68 -16.28 14.80
N GLY A 85 -9.80 -17.20 15.21
CA GLY A 85 -8.37 -17.06 15.02
C GLY A 85 -7.96 -17.09 13.54
N LEU A 86 -8.57 -17.96 12.72
CA LEU A 86 -8.37 -17.96 11.28
C LEU A 86 -8.83 -16.64 10.64
N ALA A 87 -10.01 -16.15 11.01
CA ALA A 87 -10.52 -14.87 10.51
C ALA A 87 -9.57 -13.71 10.85
N PHE A 88 -9.05 -13.69 12.08
CA PHE A 88 -8.05 -12.71 12.51
C PHE A 88 -6.77 -12.78 11.66
N LEU A 89 -6.20 -13.97 11.46
CA LEU A 89 -4.98 -14.15 10.66
C LEU A 89 -5.19 -13.80 9.19
N LEU A 90 -6.34 -14.16 8.61
CA LEU A 90 -6.65 -13.83 7.21
C LEU A 90 -6.66 -12.33 6.98
N SER A 91 -7.26 -11.55 7.88
CA SER A 91 -7.28 -10.08 7.79
C SER A 91 -5.88 -9.46 7.65
N ARG A 92 -4.89 -10.01 8.37
CA ARG A 92 -3.50 -9.49 8.36
C ARG A 92 -2.65 -10.06 7.24
N SER A 93 -2.98 -11.27 6.76
CA SER A 93 -2.35 -11.82 5.56
C SER A 93 -2.70 -11.01 4.30
N VAL A 94 -3.92 -10.45 4.22
CA VAL A 94 -4.33 -9.52 3.15
C VAL A 94 -3.52 -8.24 3.21
N ALA A 95 -3.25 -7.70 4.40
CA ALA A 95 -2.37 -6.54 4.57
C ALA A 95 -0.99 -6.82 3.92
N ARG A 96 -0.39 -7.99 4.18
CA ARG A 96 0.89 -8.37 3.55
C ARG A 96 0.83 -8.36 2.01
N GLN A 97 -0.28 -8.80 1.42
CA GLN A 97 -0.46 -8.77 -0.04
C GLN A 97 -0.61 -7.34 -0.57
N GLN A 98 -1.26 -6.46 0.20
CA GLN A 98 -1.43 -5.05 -0.17
C GLN A 98 -0.10 -4.30 -0.19
N ALA A 99 0.87 -4.63 0.67
CA ALA A 99 2.23 -4.09 0.62
C ALA A 99 2.92 -4.38 -0.73
N ALA A 100 2.83 -5.63 -1.18
CA ALA A 100 3.41 -6.06 -2.45
C ALA A 100 2.68 -5.45 -3.65
N ALA A 101 1.36 -5.25 -3.56
CA ALA A 101 0.57 -4.59 -4.58
C ALA A 101 0.88 -3.08 -4.68
N ARG A 102 1.05 -2.40 -3.54
CA ARG A 102 1.39 -0.96 -3.48
C ARG A 102 2.76 -0.65 -4.07
N ALA A 103 3.74 -1.50 -3.79
CA ALA A 103 5.06 -1.41 -4.41
C ALA A 103 5.00 -1.51 -5.94
N ARG A 104 4.16 -2.41 -6.48
CA ARG A 104 3.96 -2.55 -7.94
C ARG A 104 3.29 -1.33 -8.54
N THR A 105 2.30 -0.75 -7.85
CA THR A 105 1.63 0.46 -8.33
C THR A 105 2.55 1.68 -8.28
N ALA A 106 3.38 1.82 -7.24
CA ALA A 106 4.35 2.91 -7.15
C ALA A 106 5.39 2.84 -8.29
N GLN A 107 5.88 1.64 -8.60
CA GLN A 107 6.79 1.42 -9.73
C GLN A 107 6.11 1.66 -11.09
N ALA A 108 4.84 1.28 -11.24
CA ALA A 108 4.09 1.52 -12.47
C ALA A 108 3.83 3.02 -12.70
N VAL A 109 3.53 3.77 -11.64
CA VAL A 109 3.35 5.23 -11.70
C VAL A 109 4.67 5.91 -12.08
N GLY A 110 5.78 5.57 -11.43
CA GLY A 110 7.09 6.15 -11.76
C GLY A 110 7.52 5.86 -13.20
N LYS A 111 7.28 4.62 -13.69
CA LYS A 111 7.52 4.28 -15.09
C LYS A 111 6.66 5.11 -16.04
N ARG A 112 5.39 5.33 -15.70
CA ARG A 112 4.47 6.15 -16.52
C ARG A 112 4.89 7.61 -16.55
N GLU A 113 5.36 8.14 -15.42
CA GLU A 113 5.83 9.52 -15.28
C GLU A 113 7.14 9.75 -16.07
N GLN A 114 8.07 8.79 -16.03
CA GLN A 114 9.27 8.84 -16.87
C GLN A 114 8.95 8.76 -18.36
N VAL A 115 8.04 7.88 -18.78
CA VAL A 115 7.59 7.79 -20.17
C VAL A 115 6.89 9.07 -20.60
N PHE A 116 6.03 9.63 -19.75
CA PHE A 116 5.39 10.93 -20.01
C PHE A 116 6.42 12.04 -20.16
N SER A 117 7.39 12.14 -19.25
CA SER A 117 8.45 13.14 -19.32
C SER A 117 9.30 12.96 -20.58
N GLN A 118 9.64 11.73 -20.97
CA GLN A 118 10.41 11.46 -22.20
C GLN A 118 9.62 11.86 -23.44
N ASN A 119 8.34 11.49 -23.51
CA ASN A 119 7.47 11.88 -24.63
C ASN A 119 7.29 13.40 -24.68
N PHE A 120 7.06 14.04 -23.53
CA PHE A 120 6.93 15.50 -23.42
C PHE A 120 8.23 16.21 -23.82
N SER A 121 9.40 15.70 -23.42
CA SER A 121 10.70 16.24 -23.86
C SER A 121 10.96 16.02 -25.36
N ALA A 122 10.50 14.89 -25.92
CA ALA A 122 10.57 14.65 -27.35
C ALA A 122 9.68 15.63 -28.14
N GLU A 123 8.47 15.91 -27.64
CA GLU A 123 7.58 16.94 -28.21
C GLU A 123 8.15 18.35 -28.01
N LEU A 124 8.82 18.65 -26.90
CA LEU A 124 9.53 19.92 -26.68
C LEU A 124 10.65 20.18 -27.68
N GLY A 125 11.28 19.13 -28.22
CA GLY A 125 12.39 19.23 -29.16
C GLY A 125 11.98 19.48 -30.63
N THR A 126 10.72 19.27 -31.03
CA THR A 126 10.31 19.29 -32.45
C THR A 126 9.95 20.66 -33.01
N GLY A 127 10.04 21.76 -32.24
CA GLY A 127 9.76 23.11 -32.74
C GLY A 127 8.29 23.39 -33.10
N GLU A 128 7.37 22.44 -32.89
CA GLU A 128 5.93 22.55 -33.15
C GLU A 128 5.19 23.51 -32.19
N TRP A 129 5.86 23.98 -31.13
CA TRP A 129 5.32 24.89 -30.11
C TRP A 129 4.88 26.25 -30.64
N SER A 130 5.39 26.67 -31.81
CA SER A 130 4.88 27.87 -32.46
C SER A 130 3.40 27.71 -32.80
N GLN A 131 2.98 26.55 -33.28
CA GLN A 131 1.60 26.30 -33.73
C GLN A 131 0.63 26.10 -32.56
N PHE A 132 1.06 25.43 -31.49
CA PHE A 132 0.27 25.24 -30.26
C PHE A 132 0.03 26.55 -29.49
N SER A 133 1.02 27.45 -29.47
CA SER A 133 0.89 28.77 -28.84
C SER A 133 -0.20 29.61 -29.52
N TRP A 134 -0.23 29.63 -30.87
CA TRP A 134 -1.23 30.41 -31.62
C TRP A 134 -2.66 29.86 -31.48
N ILE A 135 -2.84 28.53 -31.44
CA ILE A 135 -4.16 27.92 -31.25
C ILE A 135 -4.68 28.21 -29.84
N THR A 136 -3.82 28.10 -28.82
CA THR A 136 -4.20 28.36 -27.42
C THR A 136 -4.47 29.84 -27.17
N PHE A 137 -3.64 30.74 -27.70
CA PHE A 137 -3.91 32.19 -27.68
C PHE A 137 -5.18 32.53 -28.46
N GLY A 138 -5.43 31.89 -29.61
CA GLY A 138 -6.63 32.13 -30.43
C GLY A 138 -7.93 31.74 -29.72
N ILE A 139 -7.94 30.59 -29.02
CA ILE A 139 -9.09 30.15 -28.21
C ILE A 139 -9.33 31.10 -27.03
N MET A 140 -8.27 31.54 -26.34
CA MET A 140 -8.39 32.53 -25.26
C MET A 140 -8.91 33.88 -25.78
N LEU A 141 -8.38 34.38 -26.90
CA LEU A 141 -8.81 35.65 -27.50
C LEU A 141 -10.27 35.59 -27.98
N TYR A 142 -10.67 34.48 -28.59
CA TYR A 142 -12.06 34.29 -29.04
C TYR A 142 -13.04 34.27 -27.87
N THR A 143 -12.67 33.60 -26.78
CA THR A 143 -13.52 33.52 -25.58
C THR A 143 -13.63 34.89 -24.89
N SER A 144 -12.55 35.68 -24.85
CA SER A 144 -12.59 37.07 -24.35
C SER A 144 -13.41 38.01 -25.24
N CYS A 145 -13.32 37.89 -26.57
CA CYS A 145 -14.13 38.71 -27.49
C CYS A 145 -15.63 38.35 -27.44
N ALA A 146 -15.98 37.07 -27.28
CA ALA A 146 -17.36 36.63 -27.13
C ALA A 146 -18.01 37.24 -25.86
N SER A 147 -17.27 37.30 -24.75
CA SER A 147 -17.73 37.95 -23.51
C SER A 147 -17.91 39.46 -23.65
N ALA A 148 -17.05 40.15 -24.40
CA ALA A 148 -17.16 41.59 -24.63
C ALA A 148 -18.38 41.97 -25.50
N VAL A 149 -18.71 41.16 -26.52
CA VAL A 149 -19.88 41.37 -27.38
C VAL A 149 -21.20 41.13 -26.63
N SER A 150 -21.22 40.20 -25.66
CA SER A 150 -22.40 40.00 -24.81
C SER A 150 -22.67 41.15 -23.83
N LEU A 151 -21.64 41.90 -23.43
CA LEU A 151 -21.76 43.06 -22.52
C LEU A 151 -22.19 44.34 -23.24
N LEU A 152 -21.91 44.48 -24.53
CA LEU A 152 -22.35 45.62 -25.36
C LEU A 152 -23.80 45.50 -25.88
N ARG A 153 -24.49 44.38 -25.57
CA ARG A 153 -25.87 44.11 -25.98
C ARG A 153 -26.89 44.25 -24.83
N GLN A 154 -26.46 44.77 -23.68
CA GLN A 154 -27.31 45.25 -22.59
C GLN A 154 -27.36 46.77 -22.61
#